data_AF-A0A9D1LDR4-F1
#
_entry.id   AF-A0A9D1LDR4-F1
#
_cell.length_a   1.000
_cell.length_b   1.000
_cell.length_c   1.000
_cell.angle_alpha   90.00
_cell.angle_beta   90.00
_cell.angle_gamma   90.00
#
_symmetry.space_group_name_H-M   'P 1'
#
loop_
_entity.id
_entity.type
_entity.pdbx_description
1 polymer ?
#
loop_
_entity_poly.entity_id
_entity_poly.type
_entity_poly.pdbx_seq_one_letter_code
_entity_poly.pdbx_strand_id
1 'polypeptide(L)' 'MEKVWSVSIWGDSIGKGIVYDEERGRYAICRENLAARLKREAGIAVENHSVMGYTVLQAAE' A
#
# COMPACT_ATOMS: atom_id res chain seq x y z
N MET A 1 -21.15 4.71 14.78
CA MET A 1 -20.05 4.13 13.97
C MET A 1 -18.77 4.28 14.77
N GLU A 2 -18.03 3.20 14.97
CA GLU A 2 -16.69 3.30 15.57
C GLU A 2 -15.74 4.01 14.60
N LYS A 3 -14.86 4.83 15.17
CA LYS A 3 -13.87 5.59 14.42
C LYS A 3 -12.61 4.74 14.29
N VAL A 4 -12.13 4.57 13.06
CA VAL A 4 -10.84 3.93 12.78
C VAL A 4 -9.74 4.98 12.94
N TRP A 5 -8.76 4.68 13.78
CA TRP A 5 -7.66 5.60 14.11
C TRP A 5 -6.36 5.27 13.38
N SER A 6 -6.17 3.99 13.06
CA SER A 6 -5.02 3.49 12.32
C SER A 6 -5.37 2.31 11.41
N VAL A 7 -4.56 2.11 10.37
CA VAL A 7 -4.67 0.98 9.44
C VAL A 7 -3.27 0.43 9.18
N SER A 8 -3.13 -0.89 9.31
CA SER A 8 -1.95 -1.62 8.85
C SER A 8 -2.30 -2.38 7.57
N ILE A 9 -1.53 -2.15 6.51
CA ILE A 9 -1.71 -2.79 5.20
C ILE A 9 -0.67 -3.89 5.04
N TRP A 10 -1.13 -5.09 4.74
CA TRP A 10 -0.30 -6.25 4.42
C TRP A 10 -0.64 -6.72 3.01
N GLY A 11 0.35 -7.27 2.30
CA GLY A 11 0.13 -7.81 0.97
C GLY A 11 1.34 -7.64 0.08
N ASP A 12 1.06 -7.52 -1.22
CA ASP A 12 2.07 -7.61 -2.25
C ASP A 12 2.32 -6.26 -2.97
N SER A 13 2.79 -6.32 -4.21
CA SER A 13 2.93 -5.17 -5.09
C SER A 13 1.67 -4.30 -5.21
N ILE A 14 0.47 -4.88 -5.16
CA ILE A 14 -0.80 -4.14 -5.24
C ILE A 14 -0.99 -3.30 -3.98
N GLY A 15 -0.84 -3.91 -2.80
CA GLY A 15 -0.93 -3.21 -1.51
C GLY A 15 0.15 -2.11 -1.36
N LYS A 16 1.32 -2.33 -1.94
CA LYS A 16 2.42 -1.36 -1.99
C LYS A 16 2.18 -0.21 -3.00
N GLY A 17 1.18 -0.34 -3.86
CA GLY A 17 0.85 0.65 -4.89
C GLY A 17 1.82 0.64 -6.07
N ILE A 18 2.37 -0.52 -6.42
CA ILE A 18 3.21 -0.67 -7.61
C ILE A 18 2.33 -0.61 -8.87
N VAL A 19 2.72 0.25 -9.80
CA VAL A 19 2.10 0.40 -11.11
C VAL A 19 3.19 0.36 -12.19
N TYR A 20 2.81 -0.02 -13.41
CA TYR A 20 3.72 0.07 -14.54
C TYR A 20 3.75 1.52 -15.05
N ASP A 21 4.94 2.12 -15.11
CA ASP A 21 5.20 3.45 -15.64
C ASP A 21 5.64 3.27 -17.10
N GLU A 22 4.70 3.49 -18.05
CA GLU A 22 4.95 3.30 -19.48
C GLU A 22 6.02 4.25 -20.02
N GLU A 23 6.06 5.49 -19.53
CA GLU A 23 7.05 6.49 -19.94
C GLU A 23 8.48 6.04 -19.60
N ARG A 24 8.64 5.38 -18.45
CA ARG A 24 9.94 4.85 -17.99
C ARG A 24 10.19 3.40 -18.36
N GLY A 25 9.22 2.71 -18.94
CA GLY A 25 9.29 1.29 -19.27
C GLY A 25 9.58 0.38 -18.07
N ARG A 26 9.11 0.73 -16.87
CA ARG A 26 9.37 -0.08 -15.65
C ARG A 26 8.28 0.07 -14.59
N TYR A 27 8.23 -0.88 -13.66
CA TYR A 27 7.38 -0.76 -12.48
C TYR A 27 7.92 0.27 -11.49
N ALA A 28 7.03 1.08 -10.93
CA ALA A 28 7.32 2.11 -9.95
C ALA A 28 6.23 2.19 -8.88
N ILE A 29 6.56 2.74 -7.72
CA ILE A 29 5.56 3.04 -6.68
C ILE A 29 4.75 4.26 -7.12
N CYS A 30 3.43 4.09 -7.25
CA CYS A 30 2.50 5.20 -7.38
C CYS A 30 2.51 6.00 -6.07
N ARG A 31 2.96 7.27 -6.13
CA ARG A 31 2.97 8.16 -4.96
C ARG A 31 1.56 8.51 -4.49
N GLU A 32 0.61 8.51 -5.43
CA GLU A 32 -0.80 8.78 -5.17
C GLU A 32 -1.57 7.44 -5.04
N ASN A 33 -1.24 6.67 -4.01
CA ASN A 33 -1.84 5.37 -3.72
C ASN A 33 -2.82 5.43 -2.54
N LEU A 34 -3.49 4.31 -2.26
CA LEU A 34 -4.47 4.19 -1.17
C LEU A 34 -3.91 4.66 0.19
N ALA A 35 -2.68 4.27 0.54
CA ALA A 35 -2.08 4.64 1.83
C ALA A 35 -1.84 6.16 1.92
N ALA A 36 -1.39 6.78 0.83
CA ALA A 36 -1.23 8.23 0.77
C ALA A 36 -2.58 8.96 0.91
N ARG A 37 -3.62 8.45 0.24
CA ARG A 37 -4.99 8.99 0.31
C ARG A 37 -5.60 8.86 1.70
N LEU A 38 -5.48 7.71 2.35
CA LEU A 38 -5.97 7.50 3.72
C LEU A 38 -5.33 8.46 4.72
N LYS A 39 -4.00 8.68 4.62
CA LYS A 39 -3.31 9.66 5.46
C LYS A 39 -3.81 11.08 5.21
N ARG A 40 -3.90 11.48 3.94
CA ARG A 40 -4.21 12.88 3.56
C ARG A 40 -5.69 13.24 3.72
N GLU A 41 -6.59 12.36 3.28
CA GLU A 41 -8.03 12.64 3.19
C GLU A 41 -8.78 12.24 4.47
N ALA A 42 -8.39 11.13 5.11
CA ALA A 42 -9.08 10.63 6.30
C ALA A 42 -8.34 10.94 7.61
N GLY A 43 -7.10 11.45 7.55
CA GLY A 43 -6.29 11.70 8.75
C GLY A 43 -5.95 10.44 9.54
N ILE A 44 -5.99 9.28 8.89
CA ILE A 44 -5.74 7.98 9.52
C ILE A 44 -4.24 7.68 9.47
N ALA A 45 -3.68 7.22 10.59
CA ALA A 45 -2.30 6.73 10.61
C ALA A 45 -2.22 5.41 9.80
N VAL A 46 -1.32 5.36 8.81
CA VAL A 46 -1.17 4.17 7.96
C VAL A 46 0.26 3.64 8.00
N GLU A 47 0.38 2.36 8.34
CA GLU A 47 1.60 1.56 8.18
C GLU A 47 1.38 0.57 7.05
N ASN A 48 2.31 0.52 6.09
CA ASN A 48 2.20 -0.37 4.93
C ASN A 48 3.38 -1.33 4.92
N HIS A 49 3.09 -2.58 5.25
CA HIS A 49 4.01 -3.71 5.32
C HIS A 49 4.05 -4.50 4.01
N SER A 50 3.38 -4.03 2.94
CA SER A 50 3.34 -4.75 1.69
C SER A 50 4.72 -4.80 1.01
N VAL A 51 5.06 -5.98 0.48
CA VAL A 51 6.34 -6.28 -0.16
C VAL A 51 6.09 -6.81 -1.57
N MET A 52 6.87 -6.36 -2.56
CA MET A 52 6.67 -6.83 -3.93
C MET A 52 6.93 -8.35 -4.01
N GLY A 53 5.99 -9.08 -4.62
CA GLY A 53 6.07 -10.54 -4.77
C GLY A 53 5.69 -11.34 -3.52
N TYR A 54 5.19 -10.70 -2.46
CA TYR A 54 4.71 -11.43 -1.28
C TYR A 54 3.49 -12.30 -1.59
N THR A 55 3.59 -13.57 -1.23
CA THR A 55 2.47 -14.51 -1.26
C THR A 55 1.94 -14.73 0.15
N VAL A 56 0.75 -15.34 0.26
CA VAL A 56 0.06 -15.53 1.56
C VAL A 56 0.94 -16.20 2.62
N LEU A 57 1.77 -17.18 2.24
CA LEU A 57 2.62 -17.91 3.18
C LEU A 57 3.74 -17.05 3.77
N GLN A 58 4.21 -16.04 3.03
CA GLN A 58 5.29 -15.15 3.45
C GLN A 58 4.79 -14.01 4.36
N ALA A 59 3.48 -13.79 4.41
CA ALA A 59 2.87 -12.80 5.29
C ALA A 59 2.61 -13.32 6.71
N ALA A 60 2.78 -14.62 6.94
CA ALA A 60 2.52 -15.27 8.23
C ALA A 60 3.78 -15.48 9.11
N GLU A 61 4.96 -15.16 8.58
CA GLU A 61 6.26 -15.14 9.28
C GLU A 61 6.62 -13.74 9.77
#